data_AF-A0A2P5VPH7-F1
#
_entry.id   AF-A0A2P5VPH7-F1
#
_cell.length_a   1.000
_cell.length_b   1.000
_cell.length_c   1.000
_cell.angle_alpha   90.00
_cell.angle_beta   90.00
_cell.angle_gamma   90.00
#
_symmetry.space_group_name_H-M   'P 1'
#
loop_
_entity.id
_entity.type
_entity.pdbx_description
1 polymer ?
#
loop_
_entity_poly.entity_id
_entity_poly.type
_entity_poly.pdbx_seq_one_letter_code
_entity_poly.pdbx_strand_id
1 'polypeptide(L)'
;MATDHTELLCFWLSFSISFIFIKLAQADNYIVQMDLSAMPKVGRAGFSACLTPAELEALKSTPGYVSSIKDRSVKVDTTHSFKFLGLNSNTGAWPVSNFGKDIIIGVIDTGSGLKTKALIKME
;
A
#
# COMPACT_ATOMS: atom_id res chain seq x y z
N MET A 1 -38.49 38.96 12.06
CA MET A 1 -37.16 38.62 12.59
C MET A 1 -37.14 37.11 12.90
N ALA A 2 -37.14 36.29 11.85
CA ALA A 2 -37.29 34.82 11.94
C ALA A 2 -36.48 34.08 10.84
N THR A 3 -35.51 34.77 10.24
CA THR A 3 -34.75 34.32 9.07
C THR A 3 -33.35 33.78 9.40
N ASP A 4 -32.94 33.81 10.67
CA ASP A 4 -31.57 33.47 11.07
C ASP A 4 -31.34 31.96 11.26
N HIS A 5 -32.31 31.28 11.89
CA HIS A 5 -32.18 29.85 12.19
C HIS A 5 -32.25 28.94 10.95
N THR A 6 -33.06 29.28 9.96
CA THR A 6 -33.20 28.48 8.72
C THR A 6 -31.97 28.57 7.83
N GLU A 7 -31.35 29.75 7.72
CA GLU A 7 -30.12 29.97 6.95
C GLU A 7 -28.93 29.20 7.55
N LEU A 8 -28.79 29.23 8.89
CA LEU A 8 -27.80 28.44 9.59
C LEU A 8 -28.01 26.94 9.35
N LEU A 9 -29.25 26.45 9.46
CA LEU A 9 -29.57 25.04 9.23
C LEU A 9 -29.20 24.61 7.79
N CYS A 10 -29.55 25.43 6.80
CA CYS A 10 -29.21 25.20 5.39
C CYS A 10 -27.69 25.21 5.15
N PHE A 11 -26.95 26.10 5.81
CA PHE A 11 -25.49 26.13 5.75
C PHE A 11 -24.87 24.87 6.34
N TRP A 12 -25.33 24.43 7.52
CA TRP A 12 -24.88 23.20 8.17
C TRP A 12 -25.21 21.95 7.36
N LEU A 13 -26.40 21.88 6.76
CA LEU A 13 -26.81 20.81 5.84
C LEU A 13 -25.90 20.78 4.62
N SER A 14 -25.67 21.93 3.97
CA SER A 14 -24.84 22.02 2.77
C SER A 14 -23.38 21.64 3.04
N PHE A 15 -22.82 22.06 4.17
CA PHE A 15 -21.47 21.69 4.60
C PHE A 15 -21.35 20.18 4.89
N SER A 16 -22.31 19.64 5.63
CA SER A 16 -22.35 18.21 5.97
C SER A 16 -22.48 17.33 4.73
N ILE A 17 -23.38 17.70 3.81
CA ILE A 17 -23.59 17.02 2.55
C ILE A 17 -22.31 17.04 1.70
N SER A 18 -21.67 18.19 1.56
CA SER A 18 -20.42 18.32 0.80
C SER A 18 -19.31 17.45 1.40
N PHE A 19 -19.20 17.39 2.72
CA PHE A 19 -18.21 16.56 3.39
C PHE A 19 -18.46 15.07 3.17
N ILE A 20 -19.72 14.63 3.22
CA ILE A 20 -20.12 13.24 2.90
C ILE A 20 -19.75 12.90 1.46
N PHE A 21 -20.04 13.79 0.50
CA PHE A 21 -19.70 13.57 -0.91
C PHE A 21 -18.19 13.43 -1.12
N ILE A 22 -17.39 14.27 -0.47
CA ILE A 22 -15.92 14.17 -0.54
C ILE A 22 -15.45 12.80 0.00
N LYS A 23 -16.06 12.29 1.08
CA LYS A 23 -15.73 10.97 1.62
C LYS A 23 -16.14 9.82 0.71
N LEU A 24 -17.28 9.94 0.04
CA LEU A 24 -17.76 8.93 -0.92
C LEU A 24 -16.96 8.95 -2.23
N ALA A 25 -16.40 10.09 -2.60
CA ALA A 25 -15.59 10.24 -3.82
C ALA A 25 -14.11 9.90 -3.62
N GLN A 26 -13.63 9.78 -2.38
CA GLN A 26 -12.23 9.50 -2.10
C GLN A 26 -11.89 8.04 -2.47
N ALA A 27 -10.95 7.88 -3.41
CA ALA A 27 -10.42 6.57 -3.77
C ALA A 27 -9.24 6.17 -2.87
N ASP A 28 -9.12 4.87 -2.59
CA ASP A 28 -7.99 4.28 -1.88
C ASP A 28 -7.33 3.20 -2.74
N ASN A 29 -6.04 2.92 -2.49
CA ASN A 29 -5.35 1.82 -3.17
C ASN A 29 -5.70 0.47 -2.51
N TYR A 30 -5.97 -0.54 -3.32
CA TYR A 30 -6.30 -1.90 -2.88
C TYR A 30 -5.45 -2.91 -3.63
N ILE A 31 -4.97 -3.92 -2.90
CA ILE A 31 -4.47 -5.15 -3.51
C ILE A 31 -5.68 -6.07 -3.70
N VAL A 32 -6.05 -6.30 -4.96
CA VAL A 32 -7.19 -7.10 -5.39
C VAL A 32 -6.71 -8.48 -5.79
N GLN A 33 -7.37 -9.50 -5.27
CA GLN A 33 -7.16 -10.89 -5.66
C GLN A 33 -8.35 -11.37 -6.48
N MET A 34 -8.04 -11.87 -7.67
CA MET A 34 -8.98 -12.51 -8.58
C MET A 34 -8.62 -13.98 -8.77
N ASP A 35 -9.63 -14.79 -9.08
CA ASP A 35 -9.46 -16.15 -9.56
C ASP A 35 -8.92 -16.14 -11.00
N LEU A 36 -8.02 -17.07 -11.29
CA LEU A 36 -7.35 -17.19 -12.57
C LEU A 36 -8.31 -17.52 -13.72
N SER A 37 -9.43 -18.19 -13.43
CA SER A 37 -10.43 -18.55 -14.44
C SER A 37 -11.13 -17.32 -15.05
N ALA A 38 -11.14 -16.19 -14.32
CA ALA A 38 -11.82 -14.96 -14.69
C ALA A 38 -10.89 -13.87 -15.28
N MET A 39 -9.57 -14.12 -15.33
CA MET A 39 -8.59 -13.14 -15.83
C MET A 39 -8.21 -13.40 -17.31
N PRO A 40 -7.94 -12.33 -18.10
CA PRO A 40 -7.31 -12.49 -19.41
C PRO A 40 -5.95 -13.17 -19.24
N LYS A 41 -5.73 -14.28 -19.96
CA LYS A 41 -4.56 -15.16 -19.81
C LYS A 41 -3.23 -14.40 -19.94
N VAL A 42 -2.53 -14.14 -18.83
CA VAL A 42 -1.10 -14.44 -18.54
C VAL A 42 -0.85 -14.15 -17.04
N GLY A 43 -0.39 -15.15 -16.28
CA GLY A 43 0.30 -14.96 -14.98
C GLY A 43 -0.60 -14.85 -13.74
N ARG A 44 -0.33 -15.68 -12.72
CA ARG A 44 -1.09 -15.75 -11.46
C ARG A 44 -1.04 -14.44 -10.64
N ALA A 45 -2.14 -14.24 -9.90
CA ALA A 45 -2.24 -13.61 -8.58
C ALA A 45 -2.30 -12.07 -8.52
N GLY A 46 -3.54 -11.56 -8.64
CA GLY A 46 -3.95 -10.25 -8.12
C GLY A 46 -3.33 -9.02 -8.80
N PHE A 47 -3.91 -7.85 -8.53
CA PHE A 47 -3.45 -6.56 -9.05
C PHE A 47 -3.68 -5.46 -8.01
N SER A 48 -2.98 -4.33 -8.15
CA SER A 48 -3.24 -3.14 -7.33
C SER A 48 -4.16 -2.19 -8.11
N ALA A 49 -5.18 -1.63 -7.46
CA ALA A 49 -6.07 -0.64 -8.06
C ALA A 49 -6.47 0.44 -7.06
N CYS A 50 -6.55 1.68 -7.55
CA CYS A 50 -7.14 2.80 -6.81
C CYS A 50 -8.65 2.80 -7.08
N LEU A 51 -9.45 2.56 -6.04
CA LEU A 51 -10.90 2.36 -6.15
C LEU A 51 -11.63 3.27 -5.17
N THR A 52 -12.69 3.92 -5.66
CA THR A 52 -13.71 4.54 -4.82
C THR A 52 -14.52 3.47 -4.08
N PRO A 53 -15.23 3.83 -3.00
CA PRO A 53 -16.17 2.92 -2.33
C PRO A 53 -17.17 2.27 -3.30
N ALA A 54 -17.71 3.04 -4.26
CA ALA A 54 -18.66 2.52 -5.24
C ALA A 54 -18.02 1.50 -6.21
N GLU A 55 -16.81 1.79 -6.72
CA GLU A 55 -16.08 0.89 -7.61
C GLU A 55 -15.65 -0.40 -6.89
N LEU A 56 -15.28 -0.30 -5.61
CA LEU A 56 -14.94 -1.47 -4.80
C LEU A 56 -16.13 -2.41 -4.63
N GLU A 57 -17.33 -1.88 -4.36
CA GLU A 57 -18.55 -2.69 -4.24
C GLU A 57 -18.97 -3.30 -5.58
N ALA A 58 -18.82 -2.55 -6.67
CA ALA A 58 -19.03 -3.07 -8.01
C ALA A 58 -18.06 -4.24 -8.32
N LEU A 59 -16.78 -4.07 -7.98
CA LEU A 59 -15.73 -5.07 -8.19
C LEU A 59 -15.99 -6.37 -7.41
N LYS A 60 -16.42 -6.28 -6.14
CA LYS A 60 -16.77 -7.45 -5.31
C LYS A 60 -17.88 -8.32 -5.91
N SER A 61 -18.73 -7.72 -6.73
CA SER A 61 -19.84 -8.40 -7.39
C SER A 61 -19.44 -9.05 -8.72
N THR A 62 -18.19 -8.88 -9.17
CA THR A 62 -17.72 -9.46 -10.44
C THR A 62 -17.36 -10.93 -10.30
N PRO A 63 -17.65 -11.77 -11.32
CA PRO A 63 -17.20 -13.16 -11.34
C PRO A 63 -15.68 -13.25 -11.20
N GLY A 64 -15.21 -14.11 -10.30
CA GLY A 64 -13.80 -14.31 -10.04
C GLY A 64 -13.20 -13.39 -8.98
N TYR A 65 -13.95 -12.46 -8.38
CA TYR A 65 -13.47 -11.77 -7.20
C TYR A 65 -13.24 -12.75 -6.03
N VAL A 66 -12.05 -12.69 -5.43
CA VAL A 66 -11.68 -13.51 -4.26
C VAL A 66 -11.60 -12.65 -3.01
N SER A 67 -10.79 -11.59 -3.05
CA SER A 67 -10.61 -10.69 -1.92
C SER A 67 -9.99 -9.36 -2.34
N SER A 68 -10.05 -8.37 -1.46
CA SER A 68 -9.33 -7.11 -1.60
C SER A 68 -8.88 -6.62 -0.24
N ILE A 69 -7.64 -6.16 -0.15
CA ILE A 69 -7.07 -5.60 1.07
C ILE A 69 -6.70 -4.16 0.78
N LYS A 70 -7.22 -3.23 1.58
CA LYS A 70 -6.85 -1.82 1.50
C LYS A 70 -5.37 -1.70 1.78
N ASP A 71 -4.64 -1.12 0.84
CA ASP A 71 -3.23 -0.79 1.01
C ASP A 71 -3.11 0.24 2.14
N ARG A 72 -2.24 -0.03 3.09
CA ARG A 72 -2.03 0.82 4.26
C ARG A 72 -0.59 1.26 4.26
N SER A 73 -0.39 2.57 4.43
CA SER A 73 0.93 3.10 4.72
C SER A 73 1.49 2.43 5.97
N VAL A 74 2.58 1.69 5.82
CA VAL A 74 3.35 1.16 6.94
C VAL A 74 4.25 2.25 7.50
N LYS A 75 4.41 2.28 8.83
CA LYS A 75 5.39 3.16 9.46
C LYS A 75 6.79 2.60 9.18
N VAL A 76 7.73 3.47 8.84
CA VAL A 76 9.14 3.07 8.69
C VAL A 76 9.69 2.70 10.07
N ASP A 77 10.11 1.45 10.24
CA ASP A 77 10.65 0.94 11.50
C ASP A 77 12.12 1.35 11.72
N THR A 78 12.92 1.45 10.66
CA THR A 78 14.31 1.91 10.71
C THR A 78 14.77 2.49 9.38
N THR A 79 15.63 3.50 9.43
CA THR A 79 16.37 4.03 8.27
C THR A 79 17.83 3.54 8.23
N HIS A 80 18.22 2.67 9.18
CA HIS A 80 19.59 2.19 9.38
C HIS A 80 19.64 0.66 9.41
N SER A 81 19.33 0.02 8.28
CA SER A 81 19.15 -1.43 8.16
C SER A 81 20.37 -2.25 8.63
N PHE A 82 21.60 -1.79 8.39
CA PHE A 82 22.81 -2.52 8.81
C PHE A 82 22.95 -2.63 10.33
N LYS A 83 22.67 -1.54 11.08
CA LYS A 83 22.69 -1.56 12.55
C LYS A 83 21.52 -2.37 13.10
N PHE A 84 20.34 -2.22 12.51
CA PHE A 84 19.15 -2.97 12.89
C PHE A 84 19.36 -4.49 12.76
N LEU A 85 20.04 -4.94 11.71
CA LEU A 85 20.39 -6.35 11.50
C LEU A 85 21.63 -6.80 12.29
N GLY A 86 22.25 -5.92 13.09
CA GLY A 86 23.44 -6.25 13.87
C GLY A 86 24.67 -6.62 13.02
N LEU A 87 24.75 -6.11 11.79
CA LEU A 87 25.81 -6.47 10.86
C LEU A 87 27.07 -5.64 11.13
N ASN A 88 28.21 -6.31 11.24
CA ASN A 88 29.50 -5.72 11.57
C ASN A 88 30.62 -6.37 10.75
N SER A 89 31.57 -5.57 10.26
CA SER A 89 32.67 -6.05 9.39
C SER A 89 33.72 -6.88 10.11
N ASN A 90 33.83 -6.76 11.44
CA ASN A 90 34.90 -7.34 12.23
C ASN A 90 34.42 -8.54 13.07
N THR A 91 33.12 -8.62 13.36
CA THR A 91 32.52 -9.65 14.22
C THR A 91 31.08 -9.97 13.79
N GLY A 92 30.54 -11.10 14.26
CA GLY A 92 29.12 -11.44 14.04
C GLY A 92 28.83 -12.06 12.65
N ALA A 93 27.61 -11.84 12.16
CA ALA A 93 27.08 -12.62 11.03
C ALA A 93 27.86 -12.47 9.71
N TRP A 94 28.50 -11.32 9.45
CA TRP A 94 29.26 -11.10 8.22
C TRP A 94 30.54 -11.95 8.14
N PRO A 95 31.50 -11.86 9.08
CA PRO A 95 32.68 -12.74 9.05
C PRO A 95 32.32 -14.24 9.10
N VAL A 96 31.30 -14.62 9.88
CA VAL A 96 30.88 -16.02 10.03
C VAL A 96 30.27 -16.59 8.75
N SER A 97 29.55 -15.77 7.97
CA SER A 97 28.92 -16.19 6.71
C SER A 97 29.82 -16.01 5.49
N ASN A 98 31.13 -15.75 5.68
CA ASN A 98 32.03 -15.33 4.61
C ASN A 98 31.46 -14.15 3.80
N PHE A 99 30.96 -13.14 4.52
CA PHE A 99 30.35 -11.92 4.00
C PHE A 99 29.16 -12.15 3.07
N GLY A 100 28.47 -13.30 3.21
CA GLY A 100 27.33 -13.64 2.37
C GLY A 100 27.71 -14.07 0.96
N LYS A 101 28.93 -14.58 0.75
CA LYS A 101 29.35 -15.15 -0.52
C LYS A 101 28.31 -16.13 -1.07
N ASP A 102 27.96 -15.98 -2.33
CA ASP A 102 26.94 -16.75 -3.06
C ASP A 102 25.49 -16.59 -2.54
N ILE A 103 25.23 -15.63 -1.65
CA ILE A 103 23.89 -15.28 -1.16
C ILE A 103 23.34 -14.09 -1.94
N ILE A 104 22.06 -14.16 -2.30
CA ILE A 104 21.30 -13.04 -2.87
C ILE A 104 20.40 -12.46 -1.78
N ILE A 105 20.61 -11.19 -1.43
CA ILE A 105 19.74 -10.47 -0.49
C ILE A 105 18.90 -9.47 -1.30
N GLY A 106 17.58 -9.64 -1.24
CA GLY A 106 16.63 -8.67 -1.79
C GLY A 106 16.23 -7.67 -0.72
N VAL A 107 16.52 -6.39 -0.94
CA VAL A 107 16.11 -5.30 -0.04
C VAL A 107 14.98 -4.49 -0.69
N ILE A 108 13.90 -4.29 0.06
CA ILE A 108 12.81 -3.38 -0.30
C ILE A 108 12.86 -2.25 0.72
N ASP A 109 13.23 -1.06 0.27
CA ASP A 109 13.37 0.14 1.09
C ASP A 109 12.59 1.30 0.44
N THR A 110 12.23 2.30 1.23
CA THR A 110 11.52 3.51 0.83
C THR A 110 12.33 4.44 -0.10
N GLY A 111 13.65 4.26 -0.17
CA GLY A 111 14.53 4.95 -1.11
C GLY A 111 14.61 6.45 -0.86
N SER A 112 15.32 6.87 0.19
CA SER A 112 15.55 8.31 0.48
C SER A 112 16.75 8.92 -0.25
N GLY A 113 17.48 8.15 -1.07
CA GLY A 113 18.57 8.68 -1.89
C GLY A 113 19.07 7.65 -2.89
N LEU A 114 18.92 7.97 -4.18
CA LEU A 114 19.44 7.24 -5.35
C LEU A 114 18.97 5.78 -5.47
N LYS A 115 17.79 5.65 -6.09
CA LYS A 115 17.31 4.54 -6.94
C LYS A 115 17.61 3.08 -6.54
N THR A 116 16.55 2.30 -6.73
CA THR A 116 16.48 0.86 -7.07
C THR A 116 16.53 -0.17 -5.94
N LYS A 117 15.68 -1.21 -6.09
CA LYS A 117 15.86 -2.55 -5.52
C LYS A 117 17.34 -2.90 -5.58
N ALA A 118 17.99 -2.97 -4.42
CA ALA A 118 19.33 -3.53 -4.33
C ALA A 118 19.18 -5.05 -4.30
N LEU A 119 19.55 -5.69 -5.41
CA LEU A 119 20.00 -7.08 -5.39
C LEU A 119 21.49 -7.01 -5.13
N ILE A 120 21.89 -7.20 -3.88
CA ILE A 120 23.31 -7.30 -3.56
C ILE A 120 23.69 -8.76 -3.80
N LYS A 121 24.43 -9.00 -4.89
CA LYS A 121 25.17 -10.24 -5.09
C LYS A 121 26.54 -10.02 -4.45
N MET A 122 26.81 -10.73 -3.36
CA MET A 122 28.13 -10.71 -2.72
C MET A 122 28.94 -11.84 -3.36
N GLU A 123 30.00 -11.49 -4.11
CA GLU A 123 30.97 -12.44 -4.70
C GLU A 123 32.15 -12.70 -3.75
#